data_AF-A0AAD1VSU6-F1
#
_entry.id   AF-A0AAD1VSU6-F1
#
_cell.length_a   1.000
_cell.length_b   1.000
_cell.length_c   1.000
_cell.angle_alpha   90.00
_cell.angle_beta   90.00
_cell.angle_gamma   90.00
#
_symmetry.space_group_name_H-M   'P 1'
#
loop_
_entity.id
_entity.type
_entity.pdbx_description
1 polymer ?
#
loop_
_entity_poly.entity_id
_entity_poly.type
_entity_poly.pdbx_seq_one_letter_code
_entity_poly.pdbx_strand_id
1 'polypeptide(L)'
;MQHINTREGTSRSSSPKHQWKTILWSSKDTFRVQLGRLLVHLLSPSQPLEERRKVLELVVQEPKHQEILRDCLHFNPHLQHGPKLGLYLYELLHNHKEELTKEEQKTGGLFMSALKSAGFKCVPPNAPPKPDLMKAIQEVR
;
A
#
# COMPACT_ATOMS: atom_id res chain seq x y z
N MET A 1 -40.90 35.38 38.74
CA MET A 1 -40.67 34.70 37.46
C MET A 1 -39.17 34.71 37.20
N GLN A 2 -38.53 33.55 37.25
CA GLN A 2 -37.09 33.40 37.00
C GLN A 2 -36.87 33.18 35.51
N HIS A 3 -36.14 34.09 34.86
CA HIS A 3 -35.68 33.89 33.49
C HIS A 3 -34.51 32.89 33.50
N ILE A 4 -34.76 31.69 33.00
CA ILE A 4 -33.70 30.72 32.68
C ILE A 4 -33.05 31.24 31.40
N ASN A 5 -31.86 31.83 31.53
CA ASN A 5 -31.04 32.22 30.39
C ASN A 5 -30.27 30.97 29.94
N THR A 6 -30.75 30.32 28.89
CA THR A 6 -30.13 29.15 28.28
C THR A 6 -28.77 29.57 27.73
N ARG A 7 -27.69 29.10 28.38
CA ARG A 7 -26.33 29.22 27.84
C ARG A 7 -26.27 28.46 26.52
N GLU A 8 -26.27 29.20 25.42
CA GLU A 8 -25.90 28.68 24.10
C GLU A 8 -24.50 28.07 24.20
N GLY A 9 -24.47 26.74 24.21
CA GLY A 9 -23.24 25.99 24.04
C GLY A 9 -22.61 26.43 22.72
N THR A 10 -21.42 27.03 22.82
CA THR A 10 -20.63 27.50 21.69
C THR A 10 -20.19 26.30 20.85
N SER A 11 -21.07 25.81 19.97
CA SER A 11 -20.66 24.88 18.92
C SER A 11 -19.77 25.67 17.97
N ARG A 12 -18.45 25.45 18.05
CA ARG A 12 -17.49 25.87 17.04
C ARG A 12 -17.88 25.21 15.71
N SER A 13 -18.80 25.84 14.97
CA SER A 13 -19.21 25.42 13.65
C SER A 13 -18.04 25.67 12.71
N SER A 14 -17.26 24.61 12.46
CA SER A 14 -16.32 24.60 11.36
C SER A 14 -17.08 24.96 10.08
N SER A 15 -16.61 25.98 9.36
CA SER A 15 -17.30 26.45 8.15
C SER A 15 -17.59 25.29 7.19
N PRO A 16 -18.68 25.29 6.42
CA PRO A 16 -19.00 24.21 5.49
C PRO A 16 -17.83 23.83 4.58
N LYS A 17 -17.04 24.82 4.16
CA LYS A 17 -15.80 24.62 3.38
C LYS A 17 -14.74 23.80 4.12
N HIS A 18 -14.59 23.98 5.43
CA HIS A 18 -13.69 23.19 6.26
C HIS A 18 -14.18 21.75 6.39
N GLN A 19 -15.48 21.53 6.59
CA GLN A 19 -16.07 20.19 6.68
C GLN A 19 -15.90 19.41 5.37
N TRP A 20 -16.17 20.03 4.21
CA TRP A 20 -15.92 19.41 2.90
C TRP A 20 -14.47 19.04 2.68
N LYS A 21 -13.53 19.90 3.10
CA LYS A 21 -12.11 19.57 3.08
C LYS A 21 -11.84 18.34 3.95
N THR A 22 -12.31 18.31 5.19
CA THR A 22 -12.12 17.16 6.08
C THR A 22 -12.66 15.86 5.48
N ILE A 23 -13.86 15.88 4.90
CA ILE A 23 -14.46 14.72 4.24
C ILE A 23 -13.60 14.25 3.06
N LEU A 24 -13.15 15.17 2.20
CA LEU A 24 -12.30 14.82 1.06
C LEU A 24 -10.96 14.21 1.50
N TRP A 25 -10.36 14.75 2.56
CA TRP A 25 -9.14 14.21 3.15
C TRP A 25 -9.35 12.81 3.72
N SER A 26 -10.44 12.57 4.46
CA SER A 26 -10.76 11.24 5.02
C SER A 26 -11.09 10.20 3.95
N SER A 27 -11.80 10.61 2.89
CA SER A 27 -12.10 9.73 1.76
C SER A 27 -10.82 9.34 1.02
N LYS A 28 -9.91 10.30 0.81
CA LYS A 28 -8.60 10.04 0.22
C LYS A 28 -7.78 9.07 1.06
N ASP A 29 -7.79 9.22 2.39
CA ASP A 29 -7.06 8.32 3.29
C ASP A 29 -7.64 6.89 3.26
N THR A 30 -8.98 6.77 3.35
CA THR A 30 -9.67 5.48 3.23
C THR A 30 -9.34 4.78 1.91
N PHE A 31 -9.39 5.51 0.79
CA PHE A 31 -9.07 4.95 -0.52
C PHE A 31 -7.64 4.41 -0.56
N ARG A 32 -6.66 5.18 -0.07
CA ARG A 32 -5.25 4.78 -0.01
C ARG A 32 -5.04 3.52 0.82
N VAL A 33 -5.67 3.43 2.00
CA VAL A 33 -5.60 2.26 2.87
C VAL A 33 -6.19 1.02 2.19
N GLN A 34 -7.37 1.16 1.58
CA GLN A 34 -8.06 0.04 0.93
C GLN A 34 -7.31 -0.45 -0.31
N LEU A 35 -6.73 0.47 -1.10
CA LEU A 35 -5.89 0.11 -2.24
C LEU A 35 -4.60 -0.60 -1.78
N GLY A 36 -3.96 -0.13 -0.71
CA GLY A 36 -2.81 -0.83 -0.11
C GLY A 36 -3.13 -2.25 0.33
N ARG A 37 -4.29 -2.45 0.99
CA ARG A 37 -4.78 -3.79 1.39
C ARG A 37 -5.04 -4.69 0.19
N LEU A 38 -5.64 -4.14 -0.86
CA LEU A 38 -5.90 -4.87 -2.10
C LEU A 38 -4.59 -5.33 -2.76
N LEU A 39 -3.59 -4.45 -2.87
CA LEU A 39 -2.28 -4.79 -3.44
C LEU A 39 -1.60 -5.93 -2.69
N VAL A 40 -1.68 -5.92 -1.35
CA VAL A 40 -1.13 -7.00 -0.51
C VAL A 40 -1.87 -8.31 -0.73
N HIS A 41 -3.20 -8.26 -0.88
CA HIS A 41 -3.99 -9.45 -1.16
C HIS A 41 -3.67 -10.04 -2.54
N LEU A 42 -3.61 -9.20 -3.58
CA LEU A 42 -3.40 -9.63 -4.96
C LEU A 42 -1.97 -10.11 -5.24
N LEU A 43 -0.98 -9.58 -4.52
CA LEU A 43 0.43 -10.00 -4.67
C LEU A 43 0.83 -11.12 -3.70
N SER A 44 -0.09 -11.58 -2.84
CA SER A 44 0.16 -12.64 -1.86
C SER A 44 0.59 -13.95 -2.53
N PRO A 45 1.51 -14.73 -1.94
CA PRO A 45 1.87 -16.08 -2.40
C PRO A 45 0.73 -17.12 -2.34
N SER A 46 -0.40 -16.76 -1.71
CA SER A 46 -1.65 -17.54 -1.76
C SER A 46 -2.41 -17.34 -3.09
N GLN A 47 -2.09 -16.29 -3.86
CA GLN A 47 -2.68 -16.06 -5.18
C GLN A 47 -1.94 -16.83 -6.28
N PRO A 48 -2.63 -17.22 -7.36
CA PRO A 48 -1.99 -17.78 -8.54
C PRO A 48 -0.96 -16.82 -9.14
N LEU A 49 0.16 -17.37 -9.64
CA LEU A 49 1.23 -16.55 -10.24
C LEU A 49 0.71 -15.64 -11.36
N GLU A 50 -0.17 -16.14 -12.22
CA GLU A 50 -0.78 -15.38 -13.31
C GLU A 50 -1.58 -14.16 -12.84
N GLU A 51 -2.22 -14.22 -11.67
CA GLU A 51 -2.91 -13.07 -11.09
C GLU A 51 -1.90 -12.05 -10.55
N ARG A 52 -0.86 -12.52 -9.86
CA ARG A 52 0.22 -11.66 -9.33
C ARG A 52 0.95 -10.93 -10.46
N ARG A 53 1.12 -11.57 -11.61
CA ARG A 53 1.69 -11.02 -12.84
C ARG A 53 0.84 -9.91 -13.44
N LYS A 54 -0.47 -10.13 -13.58
CA LYS A 54 -1.42 -9.11 -14.06
C LYS A 54 -1.40 -7.85 -13.20
N VAL A 55 -1.18 -7.97 -11.89
CA VAL A 55 -1.02 -6.79 -11.02
C VAL A 55 0.20 -5.97 -11.43
N LEU A 56 1.34 -6.61 -11.70
CA LEU A 56 2.53 -5.92 -12.19
C LEU A 56 2.24 -5.26 -13.54
N GLU A 57 1.61 -5.96 -14.45
CA GLU A 57 1.21 -5.42 -15.76
C GLU A 57 0.32 -4.17 -15.64
N LEU A 58 -0.73 -4.23 -14.81
CA LEU A 58 -1.64 -3.10 -14.57
C LEU A 58 -0.90 -1.89 -13.97
N VAL A 59 0.03 -2.13 -13.05
CA VAL A 59 0.83 -1.06 -12.43
C VAL A 59 1.77 -0.41 -13.47
N VAL A 60 2.27 -1.13 -14.47
CA VAL A 60 3.06 -0.53 -15.57
C VAL A 60 2.23 0.35 -16.47
N GLN A 61 1.06 -0.16 -16.85
CA GLN A 61 0.20 0.50 -17.83
C GLN A 61 -0.28 1.85 -17.32
N GLU A 62 -0.33 2.04 -15.99
CA GLU A 62 -0.73 3.31 -15.41
C GLU A 62 0.38 4.38 -15.46
N PRO A 63 0.20 5.48 -16.22
CA PRO A 63 1.22 6.52 -16.38
C PRO A 63 1.61 7.20 -15.05
N LYS A 64 0.70 7.19 -14.08
CA LYS A 64 0.87 7.81 -12.76
C LYS A 64 1.18 6.80 -11.65
N HIS A 65 1.56 5.57 -11.99
CA HIS A 65 1.78 4.52 -11.01
C HIS A 65 2.75 4.92 -9.88
N GLN A 66 3.80 5.69 -10.16
CA GLN A 66 4.74 6.12 -9.12
C GLN A 66 4.10 7.06 -8.09
N GLU A 67 3.19 7.94 -8.52
CA GLU A 67 2.45 8.83 -7.63
C GLU A 67 1.40 8.05 -6.86
N ILE A 68 0.67 7.14 -7.53
CA ILE A 68 -0.33 6.28 -6.90
C ILE A 68 0.32 5.40 -5.85
N LEU A 69 1.43 4.71 -6.18
CA LEU A 69 2.19 3.89 -5.25
C LEU A 69 2.73 4.74 -4.11
N ARG A 70 3.31 5.91 -4.37
CA ARG A 70 3.78 6.80 -3.31
C ARG A 70 2.66 7.26 -2.39
N ASP A 71 1.47 7.54 -2.92
CA ASP A 71 0.30 7.97 -2.15
C ASP A 71 -0.32 6.82 -1.35
N CYS A 72 -0.33 5.60 -1.89
CA CYS A 72 -0.82 4.40 -1.21
C CYS A 72 0.15 3.89 -0.15
N LEU A 73 1.46 4.05 -0.41
CA LEU A 73 2.55 3.59 0.43
C LEU A 73 3.11 4.71 1.32
N HIS A 74 2.61 5.95 1.20
CA HIS A 74 3.08 7.05 2.04
C HIS A 74 2.90 6.66 3.50
N PHE A 75 3.87 7.04 4.34
CA PHE A 75 3.94 6.71 5.76
C PHE A 75 2.66 7.15 6.48
N ASN A 76 1.66 6.27 6.50
CA ASN A 76 0.50 6.34 7.37
C ASN A 76 0.78 5.33 8.49
N PRO A 77 0.78 5.73 9.78
CA PRO A 77 0.94 4.82 10.92
C PRO A 77 -0.05 3.64 10.90
N HIS A 78 -1.16 3.74 10.17
CA HIS A 78 -2.15 2.70 9.97
C HIS A 78 -1.85 1.75 8.79
N LEU A 79 -0.86 2.06 7.95
CA LEU A 79 -0.48 1.23 6.81
C LEU A 79 0.48 0.12 7.25
N GLN A 80 -0.04 -0.85 8.00
CA GLN A 80 0.69 -2.02 8.50
C GLN A 80 1.18 -2.98 7.40
N HIS A 81 1.00 -2.64 6.12
CA HIS A 81 1.12 -3.58 5.01
C HIS A 81 2.34 -3.36 4.12
N GLY A 82 3.05 -2.23 4.23
CA GLY A 82 4.26 -1.95 3.45
C GLY A 82 5.35 -3.03 3.59
N PRO A 83 5.67 -3.52 4.81
CA PRO A 83 6.62 -4.61 4.98
C PRO A 83 6.16 -5.93 4.32
N LYS A 84 4.88 -6.31 4.45
CA LYS A 84 4.34 -7.52 3.80
C LYS A 84 4.44 -7.44 2.28
N LEU A 85 4.06 -6.30 1.71
CA LEU A 85 4.13 -6.09 0.27
C LEU A 85 5.56 -6.20 -0.26
N GLY A 86 6.53 -5.62 0.48
CA GLY A 86 7.96 -5.77 0.14
C GLY A 86 8.44 -7.22 0.19
N LEU A 87 7.94 -8.04 1.13
CA LEU A 87 8.27 -9.47 1.19
C LEU A 87 7.70 -10.24 0.01
N TYR A 88 6.45 -9.98 -0.36
CA TYR A 88 5.79 -10.68 -1.48
C TYR A 88 6.43 -10.31 -2.82
N LEU A 89 6.82 -9.05 -3.00
CA LEU A 89 7.55 -8.61 -4.18
C LEU A 89 8.97 -9.20 -4.23
N TYR A 90 9.66 -9.27 -3.09
CA TYR A 90 10.96 -9.94 -3.00
C TYR A 90 10.83 -11.41 -3.40
N GLU A 91 9.87 -12.12 -2.83
CA GLU A 91 9.57 -13.53 -3.13
C GLU A 91 9.30 -13.73 -4.62
N LEU A 92 8.41 -12.91 -5.20
CA LEU A 92 8.05 -12.97 -6.62
C LEU A 92 9.25 -12.73 -7.54
N LEU A 93 10.08 -11.73 -7.23
CA LEU A 93 11.26 -11.36 -8.03
C LEU A 93 12.44 -12.32 -7.89
N HIS A 94 12.45 -13.17 -6.87
CA HIS A 94 13.50 -14.17 -6.65
C HIS A 94 13.07 -15.57 -7.05
N ASN A 95 11.96 -16.06 -6.49
CA ASN A 95 11.54 -17.44 -6.67
C ASN A 95 10.90 -17.69 -8.03
N HIS A 96 10.21 -16.68 -8.57
CA HIS A 96 9.50 -16.77 -9.84
C HIS A 96 10.20 -15.96 -10.95
N LYS A 97 11.45 -15.56 -10.73
CA LYS A 97 12.19 -14.67 -11.64
C LYS A 97 12.19 -15.15 -13.08
N GLU A 98 12.40 -16.45 -13.30
CA GLU A 98 12.49 -17.06 -14.63
C GLU A 98 11.12 -17.13 -15.34
N GLU A 99 10.02 -17.08 -14.59
CA GLU A 99 8.65 -17.10 -15.09
C GLU A 99 8.15 -15.68 -15.45
N LEU A 100 8.84 -14.65 -14.94
CA LEU A 100 8.54 -13.23 -15.21
C LEU A 100 9.26 -12.73 -16.47
N THR A 101 8.53 -12.00 -17.30
CA THR A 101 9.09 -11.19 -18.39
C THR A 101 10.04 -10.12 -17.87
N LYS A 102 10.88 -9.58 -18.75
CA LYS A 102 11.82 -8.50 -18.39
C LYS A 102 11.09 -7.26 -17.91
N GLU A 103 9.96 -6.95 -18.52
CA GLU A 103 9.06 -5.85 -18.14
C GLU A 103 8.48 -6.06 -16.74
N GLU A 104 7.96 -7.25 -16.43
CA GLU A 104 7.44 -7.58 -15.10
C GLU A 104 8.54 -7.49 -14.03
N GLN A 105 9.74 -8.02 -14.29
CA GLN A 105 10.88 -7.92 -13.39
C GLN A 105 11.27 -6.46 -13.12
N LYS A 106 11.37 -5.64 -14.18
CA LYS A 106 11.65 -4.21 -14.06
C LYS A 106 10.61 -3.52 -13.20
N THR A 107 9.34 -3.88 -13.36
CA THR A 107 8.21 -3.30 -12.64
C THR A 107 8.22 -3.65 -11.18
N GLY A 108 8.40 -4.92 -10.83
CA GLY A 108 8.54 -5.32 -9.44
C GLY A 108 9.74 -4.60 -8.78
N GLY A 109 10.84 -4.38 -9.53
CA GLY A 109 11.97 -3.58 -9.09
C GLY A 109 11.63 -2.11 -8.82
N LEU A 110 10.83 -1.47 -9.69
CA LEU A 110 10.32 -0.11 -9.48
C LEU A 110 9.40 -0.05 -8.24
N PHE A 111 8.57 -1.07 -8.05
CA PHE A 111 7.67 -1.18 -6.90
C PHE A 111 8.46 -1.30 -5.58
N MET A 112 9.47 -2.18 -5.55
CA MET A 112 10.40 -2.31 -4.43
C MET A 112 11.15 -1.01 -4.14
N SER A 113 11.51 -0.25 -5.19
CA SER A 113 12.17 1.05 -5.05
C SER A 113 11.21 2.10 -4.48
N ALA A 114 9.94 2.11 -4.91
CA ALA A 114 8.92 3.00 -4.37
C ALA A 114 8.66 2.73 -2.87
N LEU A 115 8.61 1.46 -2.46
CA LEU A 115 8.50 1.07 -1.05
C LEU A 115 9.70 1.55 -0.22
N LYS A 116 10.92 1.42 -0.74
CA LYS A 116 12.13 1.94 -0.07
C LYS A 116 12.09 3.45 0.07
N SER A 117 11.74 4.17 -1.00
CA SER A 117 11.60 5.63 -0.99
C SER A 117 10.49 6.12 -0.05
N ALA A 118 9.49 5.28 0.23
CA ALA A 118 8.46 5.55 1.23
C ALA A 118 8.89 5.26 2.68
N GLY A 119 10.13 4.78 2.90
CA GLY A 119 10.69 4.52 4.23
C GLY A 119 10.48 3.09 4.76
N PHE A 120 9.95 2.17 3.95
CA PHE A 120 9.82 0.77 4.37
C PHE A 120 11.16 0.03 4.25
N LYS A 121 11.48 -0.76 5.29
CA LYS A 121 12.66 -1.64 5.29
C LYS A 121 12.40 -2.83 4.34
N CYS A 122 12.82 -2.70 3.08
CA CYS A 122 12.72 -3.77 2.09
C CYS A 122 14.02 -4.59 2.01
N VAL A 123 13.90 -5.91 1.89
CA VAL A 123 15.03 -6.79 1.57
C VAL A 123 15.51 -6.46 0.15
N PRO A 124 16.82 -6.31 -0.11
CA PRO A 124 17.31 -6.05 -1.47
C PRO A 124 16.91 -7.19 -2.42
N PRO A 125 16.43 -6.90 -3.65
CA PRO A 125 16.11 -7.94 -4.64
C PRO A 125 17.33 -8.74 -5.14
N ASN A 126 18.53 -8.49 -4.61
CA ASN A 126 19.73 -9.28 -4.88
C ASN A 126 20.27 -9.98 -3.61
N ALA A 127 19.60 -9.85 -2.46
CA ALA A 127 20.03 -10.52 -1.24
C ALA A 127 19.79 -12.03 -1.36
N PRO A 128 20.68 -12.88 -0.80
CA PRO A 128 20.45 -14.32 -0.78
C PRO A 128 19.19 -14.66 0.03
N PRO A 129 18.38 -15.65 -0.41
CA PRO A 129 17.19 -16.09 0.32
C PRO A 129 17.56 -16.51 1.74
N LYS A 130 17.05 -15.78 2.75
CA LYS A 130 17.17 -16.23 4.14
C LYS A 130 16.09 -17.30 4.37
N PRO A 131 16.46 -18.53 4.80
CA PRO A 131 15.50 -19.62 4.98
C PRO A 131 14.40 -19.28 6.01
N ASP A 132 14.70 -18.42 6.99
CA ASP A 132 13.72 -17.95 7.97
C ASP A 132 12.63 -17.06 7.35
N LEU A 133 12.97 -16.27 6.33
CA LEU A 133 12.02 -15.44 5.60
C LEU A 133 11.06 -16.28 4.76
N MET A 134 11.60 -17.35 4.18
CA MET A 134 10.85 -18.30 3.37
C MET A 134 9.88 -19.12 4.22
N LYS A 135 10.28 -19.55 5.43
CA LYS A 135 9.37 -20.15 6.41
C LYS A 135 8.25 -19.20 6.82
N ALA A 136 8.59 -17.94 7.13
CA ALA A 136 7.59 -16.96 7.50
C ALA A 136 6.56 -16.73 6.39
N ILE A 137 6.95 -16.81 5.11
CA ILE A 137 6.04 -16.71 3.96
C ILE A 137 5.19 -17.97 3.79
N GLN A 138 5.78 -19.16 3.98
CA GLN A 138 5.07 -20.45 3.92
C GLN A 138 4.01 -20.58 5.03
N GLU A 139 4.27 -20.01 6.21
CA GLU A 139 3.34 -20.03 7.35
C GLU A 139 2.12 -19.10 7.17
N VAL A 140 2.18 -18.11 6.27
CA VAL A 140 1.01 -17.25 5.95
C VAL A 140 0.23 -17.76 4.74
N ARG A 141 0.63 -18.90 4.15
CA ARG A 141 -0.05 -19.49 2.99
C ARG A 141 -1.37 -20.15 3.39
#